data_AF-A0A3B4YEF4-F1
#
_entry.id   AF-A0A3B4YEF4-F1
#
_cell.length_a   1.000
_cell.length_b   1.000
_cell.length_c   1.000
_cell.angle_alpha   90.00
_cell.angle_beta   90.00
_cell.angle_gamma   90.00
#
_symmetry.space_group_name_H-M   'P 1'
#
loop_
_entity.id
_entity.type
_entity.pdbx_description
1 polymer ?
#
loop_
_entity_poly.entity_id
_entity_poly.type
_entity_poly.pdbx_seq_one_letter_code
_entity_poly.pdbx_strand_id
1 'polypeptide(L)'
;MLSLWLFLLPCLSLVPLAPAEKGLEFPQYDGKDRVLDINDKNYKKALKKYSMLCLFYHEPIPDSKELQKQHQMTELVLELAAQVMEEKDIGFGMVDSHKDAKVAKKLGLEEEGSVYVFKEDRVIEFDGLLSANTLVEFLLDLLEEPVEVIGNALELRAFDRMEEDIRLIGYFKSEDSEHYEAFKEAAEQFQPYIKFFATFEKSVAKELTLKLNEVDFYEPFMEEPVTIPGKPHSEEELVEFITEHRRPTLRKLRAEDMFETWEDDIEGIHIVAFAEEEDPDGYEFLEILKEVARDNTHTPDLSIIWIDPDDFPLLIPYWEKTFKVDLYRPQIGVVNVTDADSVWMEMEDEEDLPSAQELEDWIEDVLSGKVNTEDDDDDDDDDDDDDDDEEDDDNNEDDDDDDSEDDDDDSDDDDDDDDDDDDDDDDDE
;
A
#
# COMPACT_ATOMS: atom_id res chain seq x y z
N MET A 1 75.85 1.61 13.39
CA MET A 1 74.46 1.64 13.87
C MET A 1 73.56 0.99 12.82
N LEU A 2 73.54 -0.34 12.74
CA LEU A 2 72.79 -1.08 11.70
C LEU A 2 72.54 -2.54 12.11
N SER A 3 72.43 -2.82 13.42
CA SER A 3 72.30 -4.19 13.95
C SER A 3 71.11 -4.38 14.90
N LEU A 4 70.17 -3.43 14.95
CA LEU A 4 68.98 -3.54 15.80
C LEU A 4 67.65 -3.61 15.02
N TRP A 5 67.69 -3.60 13.69
CA TRP A 5 66.49 -3.57 12.84
C TRP A 5 66.12 -4.93 12.22
N LEU A 6 66.87 -6.00 12.50
CA LEU A 6 66.62 -7.34 11.94
C LEU A 6 66.02 -8.34 12.93
N PHE A 7 65.75 -7.94 14.17
CA PHE A 7 65.10 -8.79 15.19
C PHE A 7 63.66 -8.39 15.53
N LEU A 8 63.09 -7.38 14.88
CA LEU A 8 61.70 -6.95 15.09
C LEU A 8 60.71 -7.52 14.06
N LEU A 9 61.20 -8.15 12.99
CA LEU A 9 60.35 -8.70 11.92
C LEU A 9 59.70 -10.08 12.20
N PRO A 10 60.24 -10.99 13.05
CA PRO A 10 59.54 -12.26 13.31
C PRO A 10 58.52 -12.17 14.48
N CYS A 11 58.40 -11.02 15.15
CA CYS A 11 57.41 -10.85 16.24
C CYS A 11 56.07 -10.28 15.79
N LEU A 12 55.93 -9.87 14.52
CA LEU A 12 54.68 -9.34 13.95
C LEU A 12 53.82 -10.40 13.27
N SER A 13 54.31 -11.63 13.09
CA SER A 13 53.59 -12.73 12.43
C SER A 13 52.88 -13.69 13.39
N LEU A 14 52.82 -13.36 14.68
CA LEU A 14 52.14 -14.16 15.72
C LEU A 14 51.15 -13.32 16.54
N VAL A 15 50.51 -12.34 15.91
CA VAL A 15 49.26 -11.80 16.45
C VAL A 15 48.17 -12.78 15.97
N PRO A 16 47.53 -13.56 16.86
CA PRO A 16 46.29 -14.22 16.47
C PRO A 16 45.35 -13.12 16.01
N LEU A 17 44.87 -13.19 14.76
CA LEU A 17 43.67 -12.45 14.37
C LEU A 17 42.60 -12.92 15.36
N ALA A 18 42.32 -12.11 16.39
CA ALA A 18 41.10 -12.28 17.14
C ALA A 18 39.99 -12.16 16.10
N PRO A 19 39.11 -13.16 15.94
CA PRO A 19 37.92 -12.95 15.14
C PRO A 19 37.25 -11.69 15.70
N ALA A 20 36.95 -10.73 14.82
CA ALA A 20 36.15 -9.58 15.20
C ALA A 20 34.90 -10.13 15.91
N GLU A 21 34.56 -9.58 17.07
CA GLU A 21 33.30 -9.91 17.73
C GLU A 21 32.20 -9.71 16.69
N LYS A 22 31.47 -10.79 16.37
CA LYS A 22 30.32 -10.72 15.45
C LYS A 22 29.37 -9.68 16.05
N GLY A 23 29.20 -8.56 15.35
CA GLY A 23 28.27 -7.51 15.73
C GLY A 23 26.82 -7.98 15.56
N LEU A 24 25.88 -7.04 15.60
CA LEU A 24 24.51 -7.32 15.19
C LEU A 24 24.49 -7.80 13.73
N GLU A 25 24.22 -9.09 13.53
CA GLU A 25 23.98 -9.66 12.20
C GLU A 25 22.50 -9.46 11.90
N PHE A 26 22.19 -8.65 10.88
CA PHE A 26 20.82 -8.51 10.40
C PHE A 26 20.38 -9.82 9.76
N PRO A 27 19.17 -10.34 10.09
CA PRO A 27 18.62 -11.50 9.41
C PRO A 27 18.58 -11.26 7.90
N GLN A 28 18.95 -12.27 7.13
CA GLN A 28 18.81 -12.31 5.68
C GLN A 28 17.87 -13.45 5.32
N TYR A 29 17.25 -13.38 4.14
CA TYR A 29 16.51 -14.52 3.61
C TYR A 29 17.41 -15.77 3.61
N ASP A 30 16.95 -16.83 4.26
CA ASP A 30 17.75 -18.03 4.52
C ASP A 30 17.65 -19.08 3.41
N GLY A 31 16.85 -18.81 2.37
CA GLY A 31 16.70 -19.66 1.20
C GLY A 31 15.86 -20.92 1.43
N LYS A 32 15.11 -21.02 2.53
CA LYS A 32 14.22 -22.15 2.78
C LYS A 32 12.79 -21.84 2.33
N ASP A 33 12.19 -22.82 1.66
CA ASP A 33 10.80 -22.77 1.25
C ASP A 33 9.86 -22.97 2.44
N ARG A 34 8.98 -21.99 2.68
CA ARG A 34 7.96 -21.97 3.73
C ARG A 34 6.56 -21.79 3.17
N VAL A 35 6.44 -21.18 1.99
CA VAL A 35 5.16 -20.94 1.31
C VAL A 35 4.62 -22.25 0.74
N LEU A 36 3.36 -22.55 1.05
CA LEU A 36 2.70 -23.80 0.66
C LEU A 36 1.96 -23.65 -0.68
N ASP A 37 2.15 -24.59 -1.63
CA ASP A 37 1.23 -24.80 -2.76
C ASP A 37 -0.08 -25.40 -2.23
N ILE A 38 -1.12 -24.58 -2.03
CA ILE A 38 -2.39 -24.97 -1.43
C ILE A 38 -3.33 -25.54 -2.48
N ASN A 39 -3.77 -26.77 -2.23
CA ASN A 39 -4.62 -27.53 -3.14
C ASN A 39 -5.64 -28.41 -2.39
N ASP A 40 -6.49 -29.11 -3.15
CA ASP A 40 -7.58 -29.95 -2.63
C ASP A 40 -7.11 -31.02 -1.62
N LYS A 41 -5.81 -31.40 -1.63
CA LYS A 41 -5.24 -32.42 -0.74
C LYS A 41 -4.79 -31.87 0.60
N ASN A 42 -4.35 -30.60 0.68
CA ASN A 42 -3.68 -30.06 1.87
C ASN A 42 -4.40 -28.88 2.54
N TYR A 43 -5.32 -28.17 1.87
CA TYR A 43 -5.89 -26.92 2.40
C TYR A 43 -6.52 -27.07 3.80
N LYS A 44 -7.27 -28.15 4.05
CA LYS A 44 -7.86 -28.43 5.37
C LYS A 44 -6.83 -28.69 6.46
N LYS A 45 -5.65 -29.19 6.09
CA LYS A 45 -4.56 -29.44 7.02
C LYS A 45 -3.85 -28.13 7.33
N ALA A 46 -3.63 -27.27 6.33
CA ALA A 46 -3.05 -25.94 6.50
C ALA A 46 -3.90 -25.09 7.45
N LEU A 47 -5.20 -24.96 7.19
CA LEU A 47 -6.15 -24.22 8.03
C LEU A 47 -6.21 -24.69 9.49
N LYS A 48 -5.83 -25.94 9.77
CA LYS A 48 -5.83 -26.49 11.13
C LYS A 48 -4.47 -26.45 11.81
N LYS A 49 -3.39 -26.24 11.03
CA LYS A 49 -2.02 -26.32 11.52
C LYS A 49 -1.62 -25.02 12.20
N TYR A 50 -2.05 -23.90 11.63
CA TYR A 50 -1.65 -22.55 12.01
C TYR A 50 -2.80 -21.85 12.72
N SER A 51 -2.47 -20.95 13.66
CA SER A 51 -3.45 -20.04 14.28
C SER A 51 -3.98 -19.01 13.27
N MET A 52 -3.12 -18.64 12.32
CA MET A 52 -3.43 -17.75 11.21
C MET A 52 -2.82 -18.30 9.92
N LEU A 53 -3.55 -18.26 8.80
CA LEU A 53 -3.06 -18.70 7.49
C LEU A 53 -3.25 -17.59 6.47
N CYS A 54 -2.15 -17.09 5.92
CA CYS A 54 -2.10 -16.11 4.86
C CYS A 54 -2.00 -16.81 3.50
N LEU A 55 -2.97 -16.56 2.61
CA LEU A 55 -3.06 -17.18 1.29
C LEU A 55 -3.05 -16.11 0.20
N PHE A 56 -2.05 -16.13 -0.66
CA PHE A 56 -2.06 -15.33 -1.88
C PHE A 56 -2.84 -16.07 -2.99
N TYR A 57 -3.91 -15.47 -3.46
CA TYR A 57 -4.72 -16.01 -4.55
C TYR A 57 -4.23 -15.45 -5.88
N HIS A 58 -3.78 -16.31 -6.79
CA HIS A 58 -3.03 -15.85 -7.95
C HIS A 58 -3.55 -16.42 -9.28
N GLU A 59 -3.36 -15.63 -10.33
CA GLU A 59 -3.54 -16.08 -11.71
C GLU A 59 -2.62 -17.27 -12.05
N PRO A 60 -2.98 -18.09 -13.05
CA PRO A 60 -2.14 -19.18 -13.50
C PRO A 60 -0.77 -18.69 -13.92
N ILE A 61 0.29 -19.42 -13.56
CA ILE A 61 1.66 -19.06 -13.92
C ILE A 61 1.76 -18.95 -15.46
N PRO A 62 2.06 -17.77 -16.01
CA PRO A 62 2.08 -17.54 -17.44
C PRO A 62 3.32 -18.15 -18.11
N ASP A 63 3.24 -18.39 -19.42
CA ASP A 63 4.38 -18.90 -20.21
C ASP A 63 5.47 -17.83 -20.45
N SER A 64 5.14 -16.54 -20.33
CA SER A 64 6.09 -15.44 -20.49
C SER A 64 7.11 -15.44 -19.36
N LYS A 65 8.40 -15.35 -19.73
CA LYS A 65 9.52 -15.30 -18.80
C LYS A 65 9.46 -14.07 -17.89
N GLU A 66 8.98 -12.94 -18.40
CA GLU A 66 8.83 -11.68 -17.66
C GLU A 66 7.80 -11.83 -16.55
N LEU A 67 6.63 -12.37 -16.88
CA LEU A 67 5.55 -12.58 -15.93
C LEU A 67 5.86 -13.69 -14.92
N GLN A 68 6.62 -14.73 -15.31
CA GLN A 68 7.15 -15.73 -14.36
C GLN A 68 8.08 -15.10 -13.32
N LYS A 69 8.90 -14.11 -13.72
CA LYS A 69 9.76 -13.39 -12.75
C LYS A 69 8.95 -12.54 -11.79
N GLN A 70 7.84 -11.95 -12.23
CA GLN A 70 6.93 -11.22 -11.35
C GLN A 70 6.32 -12.17 -10.32
N HIS A 71 5.81 -13.32 -10.76
CA HIS A 71 5.30 -14.36 -9.85
C HIS A 71 6.36 -14.83 -8.84
N GLN A 72 7.60 -15.07 -9.28
CA GLN A 72 8.72 -15.41 -8.38
C GLN A 72 9.06 -14.29 -7.39
N MET A 73 8.95 -13.03 -7.80
CA MET A 73 9.16 -11.90 -6.89
C MET A 73 8.09 -11.90 -5.80
N THR A 74 6.82 -12.11 -6.16
CA THR A 74 5.72 -12.24 -5.21
C THR A 74 5.92 -13.41 -4.25
N GLU A 75 6.30 -14.58 -4.77
CA GLU A 75 6.63 -15.75 -3.93
C GLU A 75 7.76 -15.43 -2.94
N LEU A 76 8.82 -14.72 -3.37
CA LEU A 76 9.91 -14.32 -2.49
C LEU A 76 9.49 -13.32 -1.41
N VAL A 77 8.55 -12.40 -1.70
CA VAL A 77 7.95 -11.51 -0.69
C VAL A 77 7.26 -12.33 0.39
N LEU A 78 6.44 -13.31 -0.01
CA LEU A 78 5.75 -14.21 0.92
C LEU A 78 6.73 -15.10 1.70
N GLU A 79 7.80 -15.59 1.07
CA GLU A 79 8.83 -16.38 1.75
C GLU A 79 9.58 -15.59 2.81
N LEU A 80 9.89 -14.31 2.53
CA LEU A 80 10.53 -13.42 3.49
C LEU A 80 9.58 -13.13 4.68
N ALA A 81 8.32 -12.83 4.42
CA ALA A 81 7.31 -12.65 5.47
C ALA A 81 7.14 -13.94 6.30
N ALA A 82 7.07 -15.10 5.65
CA ALA A 82 6.98 -16.40 6.31
C ALA A 82 8.20 -16.71 7.19
N GLN A 83 9.40 -16.31 6.77
CA GLN A 83 10.60 -16.44 7.59
C GLN A 83 10.52 -15.58 8.86
N VAL A 84 10.07 -14.33 8.75
CA VAL A 84 9.94 -13.41 9.89
C VAL A 84 8.87 -13.90 10.86
N MET A 85 7.77 -14.44 10.36
CA MET A 85 6.61 -14.86 11.15
C MET A 85 6.65 -16.33 11.60
N GLU A 86 7.73 -17.07 11.33
CA GLU A 86 7.85 -18.51 11.62
C GLU A 86 7.61 -18.85 13.10
N GLU A 87 8.04 -17.98 14.02
CA GLU A 87 7.85 -18.17 15.47
C GLU A 87 6.45 -17.76 15.97
N LYS A 88 5.61 -17.14 15.13
CA LYS A 88 4.29 -16.63 15.47
C LYS A 88 3.14 -17.59 15.12
N ASP A 89 3.46 -18.80 14.66
CA ASP A 89 2.48 -19.82 14.22
C ASP A 89 1.57 -19.36 13.07
N ILE A 90 2.11 -18.49 12.19
CA ILE A 90 1.43 -18.04 10.96
C ILE A 90 1.93 -18.87 9.77
N GLY A 91 0.99 -19.43 9.01
CA GLY A 91 1.27 -20.13 7.76
C GLY A 91 1.14 -19.21 6.56
N PHE A 92 1.93 -19.48 5.52
CA PHE A 92 1.82 -18.80 4.23
C PHE A 92 1.57 -19.83 3.13
N GLY A 93 0.79 -19.46 2.12
CA GLY A 93 0.51 -20.32 0.98
C GLY A 93 0.04 -19.54 -0.23
N MET A 94 0.03 -20.23 -1.36
CA MET A 94 -0.44 -19.72 -2.65
C MET A 94 -1.53 -20.65 -3.17
N VAL A 95 -2.57 -20.06 -3.77
CA VAL A 95 -3.69 -20.78 -4.37
C VAL A 95 -3.84 -20.33 -5.83
N ASP A 96 -3.69 -21.27 -6.76
CA ASP A 96 -3.85 -21.02 -8.19
C ASP A 96 -5.34 -20.98 -8.56
N SER A 97 -5.75 -19.90 -9.24
CA SER A 97 -7.15 -19.67 -9.60
C SER A 97 -7.75 -20.67 -10.58
N HIS A 98 -6.94 -21.32 -11.42
CA HIS A 98 -7.41 -22.30 -12.38
C HIS A 98 -7.23 -23.73 -11.90
N LYS A 99 -6.01 -24.08 -11.48
CA LYS A 99 -5.64 -25.42 -11.02
C LYS A 99 -6.37 -25.77 -9.72
N ASP A 100 -6.54 -24.80 -8.83
CA ASP A 100 -7.11 -24.98 -7.50
C ASP A 100 -8.43 -24.19 -7.29
N ALA A 101 -9.14 -23.88 -8.39
CA ALA A 101 -10.44 -23.19 -8.42
C ALA A 101 -11.49 -23.76 -7.43
N LYS A 102 -11.48 -25.08 -7.20
CA LYS A 102 -12.40 -25.73 -6.24
C LYS A 102 -12.06 -25.40 -4.79
N VAL A 103 -10.78 -25.16 -4.49
CA VAL A 103 -10.31 -24.73 -3.18
C VAL A 103 -10.63 -23.26 -3.01
N ALA A 104 -10.27 -22.41 -3.97
CA ALA A 104 -10.59 -20.98 -3.97
C ALA A 104 -12.08 -20.74 -3.68
N LYS A 105 -12.97 -21.40 -4.43
CA LYS A 105 -14.43 -21.33 -4.21
C LYS A 105 -14.90 -21.80 -2.82
N LYS A 106 -14.22 -22.78 -2.21
CA LYS A 106 -14.59 -23.26 -0.86
C LYS A 106 -14.08 -22.32 0.25
N LEU A 107 -13.01 -21.59 -0.04
CA LEU A 107 -12.38 -20.66 0.88
C LEU A 107 -12.93 -19.24 0.72
N GLY A 108 -13.68 -18.96 -0.35
CA GLY A 108 -14.23 -17.64 -0.63
C GLY A 108 -13.17 -16.68 -1.17
N LEU A 109 -12.18 -17.19 -1.92
CA LEU A 109 -11.21 -16.33 -2.61
C LEU A 109 -11.85 -15.88 -3.93
N GLU A 110 -12.04 -14.59 -4.10
CA GLU A 110 -12.79 -14.02 -5.23
C GLU A 110 -11.87 -13.22 -6.16
N GLU A 111 -10.90 -12.49 -5.61
CA GLU A 111 -10.07 -11.54 -6.35
C GLU A 111 -8.64 -12.02 -6.58
N GLU A 112 -8.32 -12.27 -7.86
CA GLU A 112 -6.97 -12.68 -8.26
C GLU A 112 -5.97 -11.55 -8.02
N GLY A 113 -4.86 -11.83 -7.34
CA GLY A 113 -3.89 -10.83 -6.91
C GLY A 113 -4.00 -10.46 -5.43
N SER A 114 -5.11 -10.83 -4.77
CA SER A 114 -5.33 -10.48 -3.37
C SER A 114 -4.76 -11.51 -2.39
N VAL A 115 -4.44 -11.04 -1.19
CA VAL A 115 -4.00 -11.87 -0.06
C VAL A 115 -5.16 -12.04 0.92
N TYR A 116 -5.48 -13.28 1.27
CA TYR A 116 -6.53 -13.61 2.23
C TYR A 116 -5.93 -14.19 3.51
N VAL A 117 -6.24 -13.56 4.64
CA VAL A 117 -5.80 -13.98 5.98
C VAL A 117 -6.95 -14.67 6.71
N PHE A 118 -6.76 -15.95 6.98
CA PHE A 118 -7.67 -16.76 7.77
C PHE A 118 -7.25 -16.71 9.24
N LYS A 119 -8.09 -16.13 10.10
CA LYS A 119 -7.89 -16.07 11.55
C LYS A 119 -9.16 -16.60 12.22
N GLU A 120 -9.04 -17.71 12.93
CA GLU A 120 -10.19 -18.40 13.56
C GLU A 120 -11.27 -18.75 12.52
N ASP A 121 -12.47 -18.18 12.65
CA ASP A 121 -13.60 -18.35 11.72
C ASP A 121 -13.76 -17.15 10.75
N ARG A 122 -12.84 -16.17 10.79
CA ARG A 122 -12.84 -14.96 9.96
C ARG A 122 -11.89 -15.09 8.77
N VAL A 123 -12.25 -14.39 7.69
CA VAL A 123 -11.41 -14.18 6.51
C VAL A 123 -11.26 -12.68 6.33
N ILE A 124 -10.03 -12.19 6.38
CA ILE A 124 -9.68 -10.80 6.15
C ILE A 124 -8.98 -10.73 4.79
N GLU A 125 -9.45 -9.87 3.91
CA GLU A 125 -8.77 -9.54 2.66
C GLU A 125 -7.75 -8.43 2.94
N PHE A 126 -6.50 -8.65 2.53
CA PHE A 126 -5.45 -7.65 2.59
C PHE A 126 -5.35 -6.99 1.24
N ASP A 127 -5.78 -5.73 1.20
CA ASP A 127 -5.86 -4.91 -0.01
C ASP A 127 -4.87 -3.73 0.05
N GLY A 128 -3.63 -4.09 0.37
CA GLY A 128 -2.51 -3.17 0.54
C GLY A 128 -1.32 -3.52 -0.36
N LEU A 129 -0.28 -2.71 -0.27
CA LEU A 129 0.99 -2.90 -0.96
C LEU A 129 1.60 -4.26 -0.59
N LEU A 130 1.73 -5.14 -1.58
CA LEU A 130 2.33 -6.46 -1.40
C LEU A 130 3.86 -6.37 -1.23
N SER A 131 4.28 -5.98 -0.02
CA SER A 131 5.66 -5.95 0.44
C SER A 131 5.81 -6.78 1.71
N ALA A 132 7.01 -7.30 1.96
CA ALA A 132 7.23 -8.13 3.14
C ALA A 132 7.08 -7.33 4.44
N ASN A 133 7.45 -6.05 4.44
CA ASN A 133 7.32 -5.19 5.63
C ASN A 133 5.85 -4.91 5.93
N THR A 134 5.12 -4.38 4.95
CA THR A 134 3.68 -4.06 5.08
C THR A 134 2.87 -5.28 5.49
N LEU A 135 3.10 -6.43 4.84
CA LEU A 135 2.39 -7.66 5.17
C LEU A 135 2.75 -8.18 6.58
N VAL A 136 4.00 -8.06 7.01
CA VAL A 136 4.41 -8.45 8.37
C VAL A 136 3.79 -7.54 9.42
N GLU A 137 3.79 -6.22 9.20
CA GLU A 137 3.14 -5.24 10.08
C GLU A 137 1.65 -5.52 10.21
N PHE A 138 0.95 -5.66 9.08
CA PHE A 138 -0.46 -6.03 9.04
C PHE A 138 -0.78 -7.33 9.82
N LEU A 139 0.04 -8.37 9.64
CA LEU A 139 -0.14 -9.64 10.35
C LEU A 139 0.18 -9.53 11.85
N LEU A 140 1.11 -8.66 12.26
CA LEU A 140 1.40 -8.39 13.66
C LEU A 140 0.23 -7.66 14.31
N ASP A 141 -0.34 -6.66 13.65
CA ASP A 141 -1.54 -5.96 14.12
C ASP A 141 -2.74 -6.91 14.23
N LEU A 142 -2.91 -7.82 13.27
CA LEU A 142 -3.90 -8.88 13.35
C LEU A 142 -3.63 -9.89 14.48
N LEU A 143 -2.43 -10.00 15.04
CA LEU A 143 -2.19 -10.84 16.23
C LEU A 143 -2.61 -10.15 17.53
N GLU A 144 -2.76 -8.84 17.52
CA GLU A 144 -3.17 -8.09 18.70
C GLU A 144 -4.65 -8.31 19.04
N GLU A 145 -5.02 -7.93 20.27
CA GLU A 145 -6.42 -7.98 20.70
C GLU A 145 -7.24 -6.97 19.90
N PRO A 146 -8.48 -7.29 19.51
CA PRO A 146 -9.33 -6.39 18.74
C PRO A 146 -9.72 -5.12 19.49
N VAL A 147 -9.60 -5.10 20.83
CA VAL A 147 -9.91 -3.92 21.64
C VAL A 147 -8.79 -3.65 22.64
N GLU A 148 -8.20 -2.46 22.55
CA GLU A 148 -7.20 -1.98 23.50
C GLU A 148 -7.85 -1.32 24.72
N VAL A 149 -7.36 -1.65 25.93
CA VAL A 149 -7.93 -1.10 27.18
C VAL A 149 -7.14 0.10 27.68
N ILE A 150 -7.78 1.26 27.74
CA ILE A 150 -7.23 2.49 28.33
C ILE A 150 -7.56 2.54 29.82
N GLY A 151 -6.54 2.33 30.64
CA GLY A 151 -6.61 2.35 32.10
C GLY A 151 -6.15 3.67 32.75
N ASN A 152 -5.46 4.55 32.02
CA ASN A 152 -4.94 5.78 32.60
C ASN A 152 -4.77 6.95 31.62
N ALA A 153 -4.49 8.14 32.15
CA ALA A 153 -4.37 9.37 31.38
C ALA A 153 -3.15 9.42 30.44
N LEU A 154 -2.12 8.58 30.63
CA LEU A 154 -0.99 8.52 29.69
C LEU A 154 -1.37 7.71 28.45
N GLU A 155 -2.10 6.61 28.63
CA GLU A 155 -2.69 5.83 27.53
C GLU A 155 -3.74 6.64 26.78
N LEU A 156 -4.56 7.43 27.49
CA LEU A 156 -5.51 8.35 26.85
C LEU A 156 -4.81 9.35 25.92
N ARG A 157 -3.66 9.91 26.34
CA ARG A 157 -2.86 10.78 25.46
C ARG A 157 -2.24 10.06 24.27
N ALA A 158 -2.09 8.74 24.33
CA ALA A 158 -1.63 7.97 23.18
C ALA A 158 -2.78 7.85 22.18
N PHE A 159 -3.97 7.49 22.67
CA PHE A 159 -5.21 7.52 21.90
C PHE A 159 -5.42 8.86 21.19
N ASP A 160 -5.31 9.99 21.91
CA ASP A 160 -5.52 11.33 21.31
C ASP A 160 -4.58 11.64 20.13
N ARG A 161 -3.38 11.05 20.08
CA ARG A 161 -2.38 11.28 19.01
C ARG A 161 -2.65 10.51 17.72
N MET A 162 -3.56 9.54 17.72
CA MET A 162 -3.86 8.72 16.55
C MET A 162 -4.88 9.41 15.65
N GLU A 163 -4.61 10.65 15.23
CA GLU A 163 -5.58 11.48 14.51
C GLU A 163 -5.81 11.04 13.07
N GLU A 164 -4.90 10.26 12.49
CA GLU A 164 -5.03 9.74 11.12
C GLU A 164 -5.97 8.52 11.03
N ASP A 165 -6.21 7.85 12.15
CA ASP A 165 -6.96 6.60 12.21
C ASP A 165 -8.44 6.83 12.55
N ILE A 166 -9.33 6.06 11.92
CA ILE A 166 -10.68 5.87 12.45
C ILE A 166 -10.55 5.12 13.77
N ARG A 167 -11.07 5.71 14.85
CA ARG A 167 -10.96 5.14 16.20
C ARG A 167 -12.28 5.21 16.96
N LEU A 168 -12.59 4.13 17.68
CA LEU A 168 -13.77 4.07 18.54
C LEU A 168 -13.35 3.91 20.00
N ILE A 169 -14.07 4.54 20.92
CA ILE A 169 -13.85 4.34 22.36
C ILE A 169 -15.14 4.17 23.14
N GLY A 170 -15.25 3.05 23.85
CA GLY A 170 -16.40 2.73 24.70
C GLY A 170 -16.11 2.75 26.19
N TYR A 171 -17.04 3.26 27.00
CA TYR A 171 -16.96 3.14 28.47
C TYR A 171 -17.88 2.05 29.00
N PHE A 172 -17.31 0.97 29.50
CA PHE A 172 -18.05 -0.19 29.99
C PHE A 172 -17.81 -0.44 31.48
N LYS A 173 -18.60 -1.34 32.06
CA LYS A 173 -18.51 -1.64 33.49
C LYS A 173 -17.28 -2.48 33.85
N SER A 174 -16.91 -3.41 32.99
CA SER A 174 -15.84 -4.40 33.15
C SER A 174 -15.74 -5.22 31.85
N GLU A 175 -14.69 -6.04 31.74
CA GLU A 175 -14.53 -7.03 30.66
C GLU A 175 -15.71 -8.02 30.62
N ASP A 176 -16.24 -8.45 31.77
CA ASP A 176 -17.38 -9.40 31.82
C ASP A 176 -18.76 -8.79 31.42
N SER A 177 -18.78 -7.59 30.84
CA SER A 177 -20.01 -6.88 30.48
C SER A 177 -20.53 -7.34 29.11
N GLU A 178 -21.80 -7.73 29.02
CA GLU A 178 -22.46 -8.10 27.74
C GLU A 178 -22.26 -7.02 26.65
N HIS A 179 -22.29 -5.74 27.01
CA HIS A 179 -22.07 -4.64 26.07
C HIS A 179 -20.60 -4.47 25.63
N TYR A 180 -19.65 -4.89 26.47
CA TYR A 180 -18.24 -4.89 26.07
C TYR A 180 -17.97 -6.07 25.12
N GLU A 181 -18.58 -7.23 25.37
CA GLU A 181 -18.46 -8.37 24.44
C GLU A 181 -19.06 -8.04 23.07
N ALA A 182 -20.24 -7.43 23.00
CA ALA A 182 -20.80 -6.98 21.72
C ALA A 182 -19.90 -5.95 21.00
N PHE A 183 -19.22 -5.08 21.77
CA PHE A 183 -18.25 -4.12 21.23
C PHE A 183 -16.97 -4.81 20.72
N LYS A 184 -16.52 -5.87 21.43
CA LYS A 184 -15.38 -6.70 21.01
C LYS A 184 -15.70 -7.51 19.76
N GLU A 185 -16.89 -8.12 19.68
CA GLU A 185 -17.37 -8.83 18.49
C GLU A 185 -17.43 -7.90 17.27
N ALA A 186 -17.90 -6.66 17.45
CA ALA A 186 -17.87 -5.66 16.37
C ALA A 186 -16.44 -5.29 15.96
N ALA A 187 -15.53 -5.08 16.92
CA ALA A 187 -14.14 -4.77 16.66
C ALA A 187 -13.43 -5.84 15.82
N GLU A 188 -13.77 -7.12 16.03
CA GLU A 188 -13.25 -8.23 15.23
C GLU A 188 -13.63 -8.14 13.74
N GLN A 189 -14.71 -7.45 13.38
CA GLN A 189 -15.09 -7.28 11.96
C GLN A 189 -14.21 -6.27 11.23
N PHE A 190 -13.53 -5.37 11.95
CA PHE A 190 -12.78 -4.26 11.35
C PHE A 190 -11.27 -4.31 11.64
N GLN A 191 -10.78 -5.38 12.29
CA GLN A 191 -9.34 -5.55 12.49
C GLN A 191 -8.61 -5.73 11.15
N PRO A 192 -7.40 -5.16 10.99
CA PRO A 192 -6.71 -4.22 11.89
C PRO A 192 -6.95 -2.74 11.53
N TYR A 193 -7.79 -2.46 10.53
CA TYR A 193 -7.94 -1.15 9.87
C TYR A 193 -8.59 -0.08 10.73
N ILE A 194 -9.55 -0.45 11.58
CA ILE A 194 -10.23 0.47 12.51
C ILE A 194 -9.84 0.12 13.94
N LYS A 195 -9.38 1.11 14.70
CA LYS A 195 -8.84 0.90 16.04
C LYS A 195 -9.93 1.03 17.10
N PHE A 196 -10.15 -0.01 17.89
CA PHE A 196 -11.15 -0.03 18.96
C PHE A 196 -10.50 0.05 20.33
N PHE A 197 -11.01 0.96 21.15
CA PHE A 197 -10.56 1.19 22.52
C PHE A 197 -11.71 1.02 23.50
N ALA A 198 -11.39 0.58 24.71
CA ALA A 198 -12.34 0.54 25.81
C ALA A 198 -11.72 1.08 27.09
N THR A 199 -12.55 1.64 27.95
CA THR A 199 -12.16 1.93 29.32
C THR A 199 -13.17 1.36 30.30
N PHE A 200 -12.67 0.92 31.46
CA PHE A 200 -13.47 0.58 32.63
C PHE A 200 -13.27 1.60 33.76
N GLU A 201 -12.41 2.59 33.53
CA GLU A 201 -11.99 3.55 34.53
C GLU A 201 -12.83 4.81 34.46
N LYS A 202 -13.57 5.07 35.55
CA LYS A 202 -14.45 6.24 35.65
C LYS A 202 -13.70 7.58 35.49
N SER A 203 -12.41 7.64 35.80
CA SER A 203 -11.59 8.82 35.57
C SER A 203 -11.35 9.10 34.09
N VAL A 204 -11.03 8.06 33.31
CA VAL A 204 -10.79 8.15 31.86
C VAL A 204 -12.09 8.52 31.16
N ALA A 205 -13.17 7.81 31.46
CA ALA A 205 -14.50 8.11 30.90
C ALA A 205 -14.98 9.54 31.20
N LYS A 206 -14.58 10.12 32.35
CA LYS A 206 -14.93 11.50 32.67
C LYS A 206 -14.15 12.51 31.82
N GLU A 207 -12.91 12.21 31.47
CA GLU A 207 -12.06 13.06 30.62
C GLU A 207 -12.59 13.07 29.18
N LEU A 208 -12.98 11.90 28.67
CA LEU A 208 -13.67 11.71 27.39
C LEU A 208 -15.15 12.14 27.39
N THR A 209 -15.69 12.53 28.55
CA THR A 209 -17.11 12.84 28.75
C THR A 209 -18.13 11.71 28.48
N LEU A 210 -17.65 10.48 28.26
CA LEU A 210 -18.44 9.26 28.09
C LEU A 210 -19.29 8.88 29.31
N LYS A 211 -20.52 8.46 29.05
CA LYS A 211 -21.38 7.78 30.04
C LYS A 211 -21.27 6.26 29.90
N LEU A 212 -21.74 5.52 30.92
CA LEU A 212 -21.71 4.05 30.87
C LEU A 212 -22.47 3.52 29.63
N ASN A 213 -21.84 2.56 28.95
CA ASN A 213 -22.22 1.92 27.68
C ASN A 213 -22.36 2.89 26.50
N GLU A 214 -21.78 4.08 26.59
CA GLU A 214 -21.66 5.03 25.48
C GLU A 214 -20.39 4.69 24.69
N VAL A 215 -20.48 4.81 23.37
CA VAL A 215 -19.37 4.61 22.43
C VAL A 215 -19.29 5.88 21.58
N ASP A 216 -18.09 6.43 21.50
CA ASP A 216 -17.77 7.56 20.65
C ASP A 216 -16.96 7.07 19.45
N PHE A 217 -17.32 7.55 18.26
CA PHE A 217 -16.61 7.33 17.00
C PHE A 217 -15.86 8.61 16.63
N TYR A 218 -14.57 8.49 16.35
CA TYR A 218 -13.73 9.58 15.88
C TYR A 218 -13.37 9.31 14.42
N GLU A 219 -13.86 10.20 13.56
CA GLU A 219 -13.40 10.30 12.18
C GLU A 219 -11.96 10.87 12.17
N PRO A 220 -11.09 10.43 11.25
CA PRO A 220 -9.76 10.99 11.07
C PRO A 220 -9.77 12.52 10.98
N PHE A 221 -8.79 13.13 11.63
CA PHE A 221 -8.52 14.57 11.67
C PHE A 221 -9.61 15.44 12.31
N MET A 222 -10.70 14.84 12.81
CA MET A 222 -11.77 15.53 13.54
C MET A 222 -11.46 15.62 15.04
N GLU A 223 -11.63 16.81 15.61
CA GLU A 223 -11.38 17.04 17.04
C GLU A 223 -12.47 16.44 17.94
N GLU A 224 -13.73 16.53 17.50
CA GLU A 224 -14.90 16.13 18.27
C GLU A 224 -15.46 14.80 17.74
N PRO A 225 -15.80 13.85 18.62
CA PRO A 225 -16.37 12.58 18.20
C PRO A 225 -17.86 12.69 17.87
N VAL A 226 -18.35 11.68 17.15
CA VAL A 226 -19.78 11.37 17.03
C VAL A 226 -20.13 10.27 18.03
N THR A 227 -20.93 10.59 19.04
CA THR A 227 -21.49 9.57 19.94
C THR A 227 -22.52 8.73 19.21
N ILE A 228 -22.31 7.42 19.16
CA ILE A 228 -23.21 6.49 18.48
C ILE A 228 -24.60 6.53 19.15
N PRO A 229 -25.69 6.76 18.40
CA PRO A 229 -27.03 6.89 18.97
C PRO A 229 -27.58 5.54 19.45
N GLY A 230 -28.50 5.58 20.43
CA GLY A 230 -29.34 4.41 20.76
C GLY A 230 -28.82 3.45 21.84
N LYS A 231 -27.76 3.80 22.59
CA LYS A 231 -27.15 2.92 23.59
C LYS A 231 -28.13 2.21 24.57
N PRO A 232 -27.79 1.00 25.06
CA PRO A 232 -26.59 0.21 24.74
C PRO A 232 -26.69 -0.44 23.35
N HIS A 233 -25.54 -0.63 22.70
CA HIS A 233 -25.45 -1.13 21.32
C HIS A 233 -25.27 -2.66 21.28
N SER A 234 -25.80 -3.26 20.22
CA SER A 234 -25.47 -4.61 19.76
C SER A 234 -24.29 -4.59 18.77
N GLU A 235 -23.71 -5.76 18.47
CA GLU A 235 -22.68 -5.92 17.43
C GLU A 235 -23.18 -5.35 16.08
N GLU A 236 -24.37 -5.78 15.65
CA GLU A 236 -24.97 -5.38 14.37
C GLU A 236 -25.14 -3.85 14.25
N GLU A 237 -25.60 -3.17 15.31
CA GLU A 237 -25.77 -1.71 15.33
C GLU A 237 -24.43 -0.96 15.25
N LEU A 238 -23.36 -1.50 15.86
CA LEU A 238 -22.03 -0.91 15.77
C LEU A 238 -21.46 -1.09 14.38
N VAL A 239 -21.57 -2.30 13.82
CA VAL A 239 -21.10 -2.61 12.46
C VAL A 239 -21.82 -1.76 11.42
N GLU A 240 -23.14 -1.62 11.52
CA GLU A 240 -23.94 -0.78 10.62
C GLU A 240 -23.49 0.69 10.68
N PHE A 241 -23.34 1.25 11.89
CA PHE A 241 -22.91 2.64 12.06
C PHE A 241 -21.52 2.88 11.49
N ILE A 242 -20.55 2.01 11.78
CA ILE A 242 -19.17 2.15 11.30
C ILE A 242 -19.09 2.01 9.79
N THR A 243 -19.87 1.09 9.21
CA THR A 243 -19.92 0.92 7.76
C THR A 243 -20.51 2.16 7.07
N GLU A 244 -21.53 2.78 7.65
CA GLU A 244 -22.14 4.02 7.13
C GLU A 244 -21.17 5.21 7.18
N HIS A 245 -20.27 5.25 8.16
CA HIS A 245 -19.30 6.33 8.37
C HIS A 245 -17.87 5.93 8.00
N ARG A 246 -17.70 4.88 7.16
CA ARG A 246 -16.39 4.30 6.86
C ARG A 246 -15.51 5.21 6.01
N ARG A 247 -16.11 6.09 5.20
CA ARG A 247 -15.41 7.02 4.32
C ARG A 247 -15.22 8.37 5.03
N PRO A 248 -14.00 8.73 5.45
CA PRO A 248 -13.72 10.03 6.06
C PRO A 248 -13.69 11.16 5.02
N THR A 249 -13.88 12.38 5.49
CA THR A 249 -13.76 13.61 4.70
C THR A 249 -12.32 13.85 4.26
N LEU A 250 -11.35 13.56 5.14
CA LEU A 250 -9.92 13.54 4.85
C LEU A 250 -9.37 12.20 5.30
N ARG A 251 -8.77 11.44 4.39
CA ARG A 251 -8.20 10.11 4.65
C ARG A 251 -6.78 10.03 4.13
N LYS A 252 -5.88 9.45 4.92
CA LYS A 252 -4.49 9.22 4.51
C LYS A 252 -4.44 7.94 3.67
N LEU A 253 -3.74 7.98 2.54
CA LEU A 253 -3.41 6.76 1.79
C LEU A 253 -2.31 6.01 2.56
N ARG A 254 -2.58 4.79 3.01
CA ARG A 254 -1.60 3.99 3.78
C ARG A 254 -1.23 2.74 3.01
N ALA A 255 0.00 2.25 3.20
CA ALA A 255 0.47 1.07 2.48
C ALA A 255 -0.38 -0.18 2.76
N GLU A 256 -1.04 -0.29 3.92
CA GLU A 256 -1.82 -1.46 4.31
C GLU A 256 -3.22 -1.58 3.68
N ASP A 257 -3.76 -0.47 3.15
CA ASP A 257 -5.12 -0.35 2.58
C ASP A 257 -5.16 0.56 1.34
N MET A 258 -4.02 0.76 0.67
CA MET A 258 -3.91 1.73 -0.43
C MET A 258 -4.84 1.40 -1.61
N PHE A 259 -5.06 0.12 -1.91
CA PHE A 259 -5.93 -0.28 -3.01
C PHE A 259 -7.39 -0.13 -2.62
N GLU A 260 -7.78 -0.55 -1.42
CA GLU A 260 -9.14 -0.33 -0.91
C GLU A 260 -9.51 1.17 -0.91
N THR A 261 -8.58 2.02 -0.49
CA THR A 261 -8.77 3.47 -0.48
C THR A 261 -8.89 4.05 -1.89
N TRP A 262 -8.11 3.53 -2.85
CA TRP A 262 -8.10 4.00 -4.22
C TRP A 262 -9.26 3.46 -5.07
N GLU A 263 -9.80 2.29 -4.76
CA GLU A 263 -10.96 1.72 -5.42
C GLU A 263 -12.29 2.31 -4.92
N ASP A 264 -12.28 2.93 -3.73
CA ASP A 264 -13.43 3.63 -3.16
C ASP A 264 -13.59 5.05 -3.72
N ASP A 265 -13.76 5.16 -5.05
CA ASP A 265 -13.95 6.43 -5.76
C ASP A 265 -15.33 7.09 -5.55
N ILE A 266 -15.40 8.39 -5.84
CA ILE A 266 -16.65 9.14 -5.87
C ILE A 266 -16.91 9.57 -7.31
N GLU A 267 -17.88 8.90 -7.96
CA GLU A 267 -18.28 9.19 -9.34
C GLU A 267 -17.12 9.10 -10.37
N GLY A 268 -16.15 8.21 -10.13
CA GLY A 268 -15.01 7.96 -11.02
C GLY A 268 -13.80 8.87 -10.78
N ILE A 269 -13.82 9.69 -9.73
CA ILE A 269 -12.73 10.62 -9.40
C ILE A 269 -12.28 10.51 -7.94
N HIS A 270 -11.06 10.96 -7.68
CA HIS A 270 -10.54 11.29 -6.34
C HIS A 270 -10.05 12.72 -6.29
N ILE A 271 -10.30 13.41 -5.17
CA ILE A 271 -9.54 14.61 -4.81
C ILE A 271 -8.30 14.13 -4.07
N VAL A 272 -7.12 14.39 -4.62
CA VAL A 272 -5.83 13.92 -4.11
C VAL A 272 -5.00 15.12 -3.67
N ALA A 273 -4.47 15.07 -2.46
CA ALA A 273 -3.53 16.04 -1.94
C ALA A 273 -2.19 15.39 -1.62
N PHE A 274 -1.10 15.88 -2.19
CA PHE A 274 0.26 15.49 -1.80
C PHE A 274 0.83 16.50 -0.80
N ALA A 275 1.30 16.02 0.34
CA ALA A 275 1.99 16.85 1.33
C ALA A 275 2.88 15.97 2.22
N GLU A 276 4.17 16.30 2.32
CA GLU A 276 5.10 15.64 3.22
C GLU A 276 4.92 16.19 4.65
N GLU A 277 4.54 15.36 5.62
CA GLU A 277 4.26 15.82 6.99
C GLU A 277 5.51 16.38 7.69
N GLU A 278 6.69 15.83 7.37
CA GLU A 278 7.96 16.25 7.98
C GLU A 278 8.54 17.54 7.38
N ASP A 279 8.05 17.97 6.21
CA ASP A 279 8.44 19.23 5.57
C ASP A 279 7.61 20.42 6.11
N PRO A 280 8.21 21.60 6.37
CA PRO A 280 7.48 22.75 6.90
C PRO A 280 6.29 23.21 6.06
N ASP A 281 6.42 23.22 4.73
CA ASP A 281 5.39 23.70 3.82
C ASP A 281 4.31 22.62 3.64
N GLY A 282 4.73 21.35 3.57
CA GLY A 282 3.84 20.19 3.63
C GLY A 282 2.98 20.15 4.90
N TYR A 283 3.57 20.39 6.08
CA TYR A 283 2.85 20.48 7.35
C TYR A 283 1.86 21.65 7.38
N GLU A 284 2.25 22.83 6.90
CA GLU A 284 1.35 24.00 6.84
C GLU A 284 0.16 23.72 5.93
N PHE A 285 0.38 23.14 4.75
CA PHE A 285 -0.67 22.74 3.83
C PHE A 285 -1.58 21.66 4.40
N LEU A 286 -1.02 20.68 5.12
CA LEU A 286 -1.81 19.65 5.80
C LEU A 286 -2.73 20.23 6.87
N GLU A 287 -2.29 21.24 7.64
CA GLU A 287 -3.16 21.91 8.62
C GLU A 287 -4.31 22.67 7.93
N ILE A 288 -4.07 23.25 6.75
CA ILE A 288 -5.12 23.85 5.91
C ILE A 288 -6.11 22.79 5.44
N LEU A 289 -5.64 21.63 4.96
CA LEU A 289 -6.50 20.51 4.56
C LEU A 289 -7.38 20.03 5.73
N LYS A 290 -6.80 19.91 6.93
CA LYS A 290 -7.54 19.53 8.15
C LYS A 290 -8.62 20.57 8.50
N GLU A 291 -8.33 21.87 8.37
CA GLU A 291 -9.32 22.94 8.59
C GLU A 291 -10.49 22.82 7.60
N VAL A 292 -10.20 22.71 6.30
CA VAL A 292 -11.23 22.58 5.25
C VAL A 292 -12.07 21.32 5.44
N ALA A 293 -11.43 20.19 5.76
CA ALA A 293 -12.13 18.93 6.03
C ALA A 293 -13.06 19.05 7.24
N ARG A 294 -12.65 19.71 8.33
CA ARG A 294 -13.50 19.93 9.52
C ARG A 294 -14.70 20.81 9.20
N ASP A 295 -14.51 21.87 8.42
CA ASP A 295 -15.60 22.77 8.04
C ASP A 295 -16.61 22.08 7.10
N ASN A 296 -16.14 21.11 6.31
CA ASN A 296 -16.93 20.39 5.30
C ASN A 296 -17.28 18.94 5.65
N THR A 297 -17.05 18.47 6.88
CA THR A 297 -17.32 17.07 7.33
C THR A 297 -18.77 16.60 7.17
N HIS A 298 -19.70 17.54 6.97
CA HIS A 298 -21.11 17.26 6.78
C HIS A 298 -21.51 17.08 5.30
N THR A 299 -20.56 17.22 4.38
CA THR A 299 -20.73 17.08 2.93
C THR A 299 -20.42 15.63 2.52
N PRO A 300 -21.44 14.80 2.25
CA PRO A 300 -21.25 13.35 2.04
C PRO A 300 -20.47 12.99 0.78
N ASP A 301 -20.43 13.91 -0.20
CA ASP A 301 -19.77 13.71 -1.49
C ASP A 301 -18.32 14.23 -1.49
N LEU A 302 -17.81 14.70 -0.36
CA LEU A 302 -16.43 15.15 -0.20
C LEU A 302 -15.59 14.08 0.50
N SER A 303 -14.56 13.60 -0.19
CA SER A 303 -13.49 12.81 0.40
C SER A 303 -12.16 13.15 -0.27
N ILE A 304 -11.20 13.59 0.53
CA ILE A 304 -9.85 13.98 0.09
C ILE A 304 -8.89 12.88 0.51
N ILE A 305 -8.13 12.34 -0.44
CA ILE A 305 -7.03 11.42 -0.17
C ILE A 305 -5.76 12.25 0.01
N TRP A 306 -5.26 12.31 1.23
CA TRP A 306 -3.93 12.81 1.51
C TRP A 306 -2.89 11.71 1.30
N ILE A 307 -1.87 11.98 0.49
CA ILE A 307 -0.73 11.11 0.27
C ILE A 307 0.51 11.83 0.78
N ASP A 308 1.19 11.23 1.75
CA ASP A 308 2.56 11.61 2.08
C ASP A 308 3.50 10.92 1.08
N PRO A 309 4.24 11.65 0.22
CA PRO A 309 5.15 11.04 -0.75
C PRO A 309 6.21 10.13 -0.11
N ASP A 310 6.63 10.42 1.12
CA ASP A 310 7.68 9.67 1.83
C ASP A 310 7.24 8.25 2.22
N ASP A 311 5.93 8.01 2.33
CA ASP A 311 5.37 6.67 2.56
C ASP A 311 5.46 5.79 1.30
N PHE A 312 5.59 6.41 0.11
CA PHE A 312 5.56 5.72 -1.19
C PHE A 312 6.72 6.13 -2.12
N PRO A 313 7.99 5.98 -1.70
CA PRO A 313 9.13 6.48 -2.46
C PRO A 313 9.30 5.85 -3.85
N LEU A 314 8.76 4.64 -4.05
CA LEU A 314 8.78 3.95 -5.35
C LEU A 314 7.75 4.50 -6.34
N LEU A 315 6.71 5.20 -5.86
CA LEU A 315 5.64 5.78 -6.67
C LEU A 315 5.88 7.24 -7.02
N ILE A 316 6.73 7.97 -6.28
CA ILE A 316 7.08 9.37 -6.58
C ILE A 316 7.41 9.60 -8.06
N PRO A 317 8.37 8.86 -8.69
CA PRO A 317 8.72 9.13 -10.09
C PRO A 317 7.60 8.78 -11.07
N TYR A 318 6.70 7.88 -10.68
CA TYR A 318 5.52 7.56 -11.48
C TYR A 318 4.52 8.72 -11.43
N TRP A 319 4.17 9.20 -10.24
CA TRP A 319 3.23 10.30 -10.05
C TRP A 319 3.72 11.60 -10.69
N GLU A 320 4.97 12.02 -10.47
CA GLU A 320 5.55 13.20 -11.12
C GLU A 320 5.47 13.09 -12.66
N LYS A 321 5.73 11.89 -13.20
CA LYS A 321 5.68 11.67 -14.65
C LYS A 321 4.25 11.66 -15.18
N THR A 322 3.31 11.03 -14.47
CA THR A 322 1.93 10.86 -14.91
C THR A 322 1.18 12.18 -14.79
N PHE A 323 1.21 12.79 -13.61
CA PHE A 323 0.44 13.99 -13.25
C PHE A 323 1.15 15.31 -13.59
N LYS A 324 2.43 15.26 -14.00
CA LYS A 324 3.23 16.45 -14.35
C LYS A 324 3.41 17.46 -13.21
N VAL A 325 3.29 17.00 -11.97
CA VAL A 325 3.49 17.81 -10.75
C VAL A 325 4.89 17.61 -10.17
N ASP A 326 5.29 18.55 -9.31
CA ASP A 326 6.51 18.48 -8.50
C ASP A 326 6.15 18.06 -7.07
N LEU A 327 6.48 16.83 -6.68
CA LEU A 327 6.12 16.27 -5.38
C LEU A 327 7.06 16.70 -4.24
N TYR A 328 8.07 17.53 -4.52
CA TYR A 328 8.83 18.22 -3.48
C TYR A 328 8.07 19.43 -2.90
N ARG A 329 6.85 19.66 -3.36
CA ARG A 329 5.98 20.75 -2.94
C ARG A 329 4.56 20.22 -2.70
N PRO A 330 3.78 20.90 -1.85
CA PRO A 330 2.37 20.54 -1.69
C PRO A 330 1.62 20.62 -3.01
N GLN A 331 0.71 19.69 -3.25
CA GLN A 331 -0.14 19.63 -4.44
C GLN A 331 -1.57 19.26 -4.02
N ILE A 332 -2.58 19.79 -4.72
CA ILE A 332 -3.94 19.23 -4.65
C ILE A 332 -4.56 19.22 -6.05
N GLY A 333 -5.26 18.15 -6.38
CA GLY A 333 -5.82 17.94 -7.70
C GLY A 333 -6.96 16.93 -7.70
N VAL A 334 -7.57 16.77 -8.87
CA VAL A 334 -8.56 15.74 -9.15
C VAL A 334 -7.92 14.72 -10.08
N VAL A 335 -8.08 13.43 -9.77
CA VAL A 335 -7.58 12.33 -10.59
C VAL A 335 -8.75 11.45 -11.02
N ASN A 336 -8.88 11.20 -12.33
CA ASN A 336 -9.81 10.22 -12.88
C ASN A 336 -9.25 8.81 -12.74
N VAL A 337 -10.01 7.91 -12.10
CA VAL A 337 -9.51 6.55 -11.81
C VAL A 337 -9.46 5.64 -13.05
N THR A 338 -10.11 6.03 -14.14
CA THR A 338 -10.24 5.18 -15.35
C THR A 338 -9.01 5.25 -16.24
N ASP A 339 -8.44 6.44 -16.42
CA ASP A 339 -7.33 6.72 -17.34
C ASP A 339 -6.15 7.45 -16.69
N ALA A 340 -6.27 7.79 -15.40
CA ALA A 340 -5.29 8.57 -14.63
C ALA A 340 -5.07 9.99 -15.17
N ASP A 341 -6.06 10.53 -15.90
CA ASP A 341 -6.09 11.95 -16.24
C ASP A 341 -6.31 12.81 -14.98
N SER A 342 -5.77 14.02 -14.97
CA SER A 342 -5.74 14.84 -13.75
C SER A 342 -5.61 16.34 -13.98
N VAL A 343 -6.31 17.11 -13.16
CA VAL A 343 -6.20 18.58 -13.08
C VAL A 343 -5.73 18.98 -11.68
N TRP A 344 -4.81 19.95 -11.59
CA TRP A 344 -4.18 20.35 -10.33
C TRP A 344 -4.38 21.85 -10.06
N MET A 345 -4.55 22.22 -8.78
CA MET A 345 -4.64 23.61 -8.37
C MET A 345 -3.31 24.32 -8.64
N GLU A 346 -3.37 25.46 -9.33
CA GLU A 346 -2.17 26.27 -9.59
C GLU A 346 -1.68 26.93 -8.28
N MET A 347 -0.42 26.68 -7.95
CA MET A 347 0.33 27.36 -6.88
C MET A 347 1.65 27.87 -7.47
N GLU A 348 1.97 29.16 -7.29
CA GLU A 348 3.16 29.76 -7.94
C GLU A 348 4.46 29.10 -7.45
N ASP A 349 4.55 28.83 -6.14
CA ASP A 349 5.63 28.12 -5.49
C ASP A 349 5.20 27.54 -4.12
N GLU A 350 6.15 26.92 -3.40
CA GLU A 350 5.92 26.31 -2.08
C GLU A 350 5.53 27.33 -0.99
N GLU A 351 5.82 28.63 -1.17
CA GLU A 351 5.44 29.68 -0.22
C GLU A 351 4.04 30.27 -0.51
N ASP A 352 3.44 29.94 -1.67
CA ASP A 352 2.13 30.44 -2.13
C ASP A 352 1.00 29.44 -1.82
N LEU A 353 0.97 28.93 -0.60
CA LEU A 353 -0.08 28.01 -0.15
C LEU A 353 -1.45 28.72 -0.10
N PRO A 354 -2.53 28.06 -0.55
CA PRO A 354 -3.86 28.64 -0.50
C PRO A 354 -4.33 28.79 0.95
N SER A 355 -5.11 29.82 1.22
CA SER A 355 -5.88 29.86 2.47
C SER A 355 -6.98 28.79 2.46
N ALA A 356 -7.49 28.43 3.65
CA ALA A 356 -8.60 27.49 3.78
C ALA A 356 -9.83 27.88 2.92
N GLN A 357 -10.12 29.18 2.79
CA GLN A 357 -11.22 29.66 1.95
C GLN A 357 -10.94 29.45 0.46
N GLU A 358 -9.72 29.73 -0.01
CA GLU A 358 -9.36 29.55 -1.42
C GLU A 358 -9.40 28.06 -1.81
N LEU A 359 -8.97 27.18 -0.89
CA LEU A 359 -9.05 25.75 -1.07
C LEU A 359 -10.49 25.23 -1.06
N GLU A 360 -11.33 25.73 -0.14
CA GLU A 360 -12.77 25.41 -0.10
C GLU A 360 -13.47 25.84 -1.40
N ASP A 361 -13.22 27.07 -1.87
CA ASP A 361 -13.79 27.58 -3.12
C ASP A 361 -13.39 26.71 -4.33
N TRP A 362 -12.13 26.24 -4.38
CA TRP A 362 -11.65 25.33 -5.43
C TRP A 362 -12.34 23.96 -5.37
N ILE A 363 -12.48 23.39 -4.16
CA ILE A 363 -13.20 22.12 -3.96
C ILE A 363 -14.69 22.26 -4.35
N GLU A 364 -15.35 23.36 -4.02
CA GLU A 364 -16.73 23.62 -4.46
C GLU A 364 -16.84 23.65 -6.01
N ASP A 365 -15.85 24.22 -6.69
CA ASP A 365 -15.79 24.25 -8.14
C ASP A 365 -15.59 22.84 -8.73
N VAL A 366 -14.76 22.00 -8.12
CA VAL A 366 -14.63 20.56 -8.44
C VAL A 366 -15.95 19.83 -8.26
N LEU A 367 -16.56 19.91 -7.07
CA LEU A 367 -17.81 19.21 -6.76
C LEU A 367 -18.99 19.68 -7.62
N SER A 368 -18.94 20.92 -8.12
CA SER A 368 -19.95 21.44 -9.05
C SER A 368 -19.68 21.08 -10.52
N GLY A 369 -18.56 20.41 -10.81
CA GLY A 369 -18.11 20.00 -12.15
C GLY A 369 -17.54 21.14 -12.99
N LYS A 370 -17.28 22.31 -12.40
CA LYS A 370 -16.63 23.42 -13.12
C LYS A 370 -15.13 23.18 -13.31
N VAL A 371 -14.52 22.46 -12.37
CA VAL A 371 -13.17 21.90 -12.52
C VAL A 371 -13.35 20.41 -12.73
N ASN A 372 -12.93 19.91 -13.87
CA ASN A 372 -13.00 18.50 -14.24
C ASN A 372 -11.84 18.17 -15.16
N THR A 373 -11.57 16.88 -15.36
CA THR A 373 -10.43 16.42 -16.17
C THR A 373 -10.75 16.47 -17.68
N GLU A 374 -12.02 16.52 -18.09
CA GLU A 374 -12.42 16.47 -19.51
C GLU A 374 -12.24 17.81 -20.25
N ASP A 375 -12.24 18.95 -19.55
CA ASP A 375 -12.16 20.30 -20.15
C ASP A 375 -10.72 20.72 -20.50
N ASP A 376 -9.67 20.00 -20.07
CA ASP A 376 -8.26 20.30 -20.36
C ASP A 376 -7.82 19.84 -21.78
N ASP A 377 -8.67 19.09 -22.50
CA ASP A 377 -8.37 18.54 -23.84
C ASP A 377 -8.69 19.50 -25.02
N ASP A 378 -9.34 20.65 -24.77
CA ASP A 378 -9.94 21.50 -25.82
C ASP A 378 -9.10 22.72 -26.26
N ASP A 379 -7.88 22.92 -25.75
CA ASP A 379 -7.10 24.18 -25.95
C ASP A 379 -5.87 24.09 -26.90
N ASP A 380 -5.78 23.08 -27.78
CA ASP A 380 -4.61 22.86 -28.67
C ASP A 380 -4.94 22.85 -30.20
N ASP A 381 -5.90 23.66 -30.67
CA ASP A 381 -6.31 23.67 -32.09
C ASP A 381 -6.52 25.09 -32.69
N ASP A 382 -5.68 26.06 -32.33
CA ASP A 382 -5.60 27.36 -33.05
C ASP A 382 -4.13 27.80 -33.20
N ASP A 383 -3.40 27.23 -34.16
CA ASP A 383 -2.43 28.02 -34.95
C ASP A 383 -2.02 27.29 -36.26
N ASP A 384 -2.01 28.09 -37.33
CA ASP A 384 -1.42 27.87 -38.65
C ASP A 384 -2.21 27.04 -39.67
N ASP A 385 -3.23 27.66 -40.28
CA ASP A 385 -3.45 27.57 -41.73
C ASP A 385 -4.26 28.77 -42.25
N ASP A 386 -3.57 29.74 -42.86
CA ASP A 386 -4.14 30.47 -43.99
C ASP A 386 -3.01 30.92 -44.94
N ASP A 387 -2.99 30.21 -46.06
CA ASP A 387 -2.20 30.32 -47.28
C ASP A 387 -2.31 31.70 -47.98
N ASP A 388 -1.51 31.81 -49.05
CA ASP A 388 -1.54 32.78 -50.17
C ASP A 388 -0.46 33.89 -50.05
N ASP A 389 0.47 34.11 -50.98
CA ASP A 389 0.44 33.79 -52.41
C ASP A 389 1.74 34.26 -53.13
N GLU A 390 1.99 33.64 -54.29
CA GLU A 390 2.74 34.08 -55.49
C GLU A 390 4.28 33.92 -55.65
N GLU A 391 4.60 32.84 -56.38
CA GLU A 391 5.20 32.78 -57.73
C GLU A 391 6.65 33.24 -58.04
N ASP A 392 7.25 32.36 -58.85
CA ASP A 392 8.15 32.59 -60.00
C ASP A 392 9.69 32.46 -59.85
N ASP A 393 10.14 31.36 -60.47
CA ASP A 393 11.02 31.30 -61.63
C ASP A 393 12.51 30.91 -61.46
N ASP A 394 12.78 29.78 -62.11
CA ASP A 394 13.83 29.57 -63.11
C ASP A 394 15.21 29.01 -62.72
N ASN A 395 15.38 27.77 -63.21
CA ASN A 395 16.49 27.28 -64.04
C ASN A 395 17.87 27.01 -63.41
N ASN A 396 18.25 25.74 -63.40
CA ASN A 396 19.16 25.09 -64.37
C ASN A 396 19.52 23.69 -63.81
N GLU A 397 19.35 22.60 -64.58
CA GLU A 397 20.36 22.02 -65.49
C GLU A 397 21.69 21.85 -64.72
N ASP A 398 22.28 20.69 -64.48
CA ASP A 398 22.51 19.48 -65.28
C ASP A 398 23.57 18.70 -64.45
N ASP A 399 23.54 17.37 -64.33
CA ASP A 399 24.44 16.40 -64.98
C ASP A 399 24.93 15.47 -63.83
N ASP A 400 24.55 14.19 -63.79
CA ASP A 400 25.14 13.06 -64.51
C ASP A 400 26.14 12.25 -63.64
N ASP A 401 26.11 10.95 -63.92
CA ASP A 401 27.08 9.89 -63.67
C ASP A 401 27.08 9.27 -62.26
N ASP A 402 26.45 8.09 -62.10
CA ASP A 402 26.97 6.75 -62.48
C ASP A 402 28.17 6.33 -61.60
N ASP A 403 28.03 5.23 -60.86
CA ASP A 403 28.63 3.96 -61.30
C ASP A 403 28.50 2.84 -60.24
N SER A 404 27.92 1.73 -60.70
CA SER A 404 28.28 0.31 -60.48
C SER A 404 28.36 -0.24 -59.05
N GLU A 405 27.52 -1.20 -58.67
CA GLU A 405 27.47 -2.63 -59.12
C GLU A 405 28.60 -3.50 -58.55
N ASP A 406 28.18 -4.72 -58.21
CA ASP A 406 28.95 -5.95 -58.07
C ASP A 406 29.69 -6.18 -56.76
N ASP A 407 29.69 -7.36 -56.14
CA ASP A 407 28.94 -8.62 -56.26
C ASP A 407 29.67 -9.57 -55.29
N ASP A 408 29.03 -10.67 -54.92
CA ASP A 408 29.68 -11.97 -54.65
C ASP A 408 30.59 -12.08 -53.39
N ASP A 409 30.65 -13.19 -52.63
CA ASP A 409 30.17 -14.54 -52.85
C ASP A 409 30.36 -15.35 -51.55
N ASP A 410 29.38 -16.22 -51.30
CA ASP A 410 29.51 -17.64 -50.99
C ASP A 410 30.20 -18.20 -49.72
N SER A 411 29.48 -19.18 -49.15
CA SER A 411 29.94 -20.55 -48.83
C SER A 411 30.88 -20.78 -47.65
N ASP A 412 30.80 -21.86 -46.88
CA ASP A 412 29.97 -23.06 -46.88
C ASP A 412 30.13 -23.69 -45.48
N ASP A 413 29.17 -24.54 -45.13
CA ASP A 413 29.28 -25.85 -44.47
C ASP A 413 30.51 -26.18 -43.61
N ASP A 414 30.23 -26.74 -42.43
CA ASP A 414 30.69 -28.11 -42.15
C ASP A 414 29.81 -28.72 -41.04
N ASP A 415 29.02 -29.71 -41.48
CA ASP A 415 28.48 -30.81 -40.69
C ASP A 415 29.61 -31.64 -40.04
N ASP A 416 29.24 -32.37 -38.99
CA ASP A 416 29.63 -33.76 -38.69
C ASP A 416 29.52 -33.93 -37.15
N ASP A 417 28.45 -34.54 -36.63
CA ASP A 417 28.14 -35.97 -36.60
C ASP A 417 28.94 -36.78 -35.57
N ASP A 418 28.23 -37.78 -35.06
CA ASP A 418 28.64 -38.98 -34.33
C ASP A 418 28.92 -38.84 -32.82
N ASP A 419 28.54 -39.76 -31.96
CA ASP A 419 27.57 -40.88 -31.88
C ASP A 419 28.02 -41.62 -30.60
N ASP A 420 27.14 -42.46 -30.04
CA ASP A 420 27.47 -43.63 -29.21
C ASP A 420 28.08 -43.37 -27.80
N ASP A 421 27.78 -44.10 -26.73
CA ASP A 421 26.94 -45.26 -26.46
C ASP A 421 27.07 -45.53 -24.95
N ASP A 422 26.14 -46.33 -24.41
CA ASP A 422 26.35 -47.31 -23.32
C ASP A 422 26.72 -46.81 -21.90
N ASP A 423 26.32 -47.40 -20.78
CA ASP A 423 25.31 -48.39 -20.38
C ASP A 423 25.50 -48.51 -18.84
N ASP A 424 24.56 -49.19 -18.18
CA ASP A 424 24.77 -50.00 -16.97
C ASP A 424 24.88 -49.34 -15.57
N ASP A 425 23.75 -49.50 -14.87
CA ASP A 425 23.57 -50.39 -13.71
C ASP A 425 23.97 -50.00 -12.26
N ASP A 426 23.10 -50.55 -11.41
CA ASP A 426 23.24 -50.99 -10.02
C ASP A 426 22.93 -50.01 -8.87
N ASP A 427 21.69 -50.17 -8.38
CA ASP A 427 21.36 -50.72 -7.05
C ASP A 427 22.44 -50.59 -5.95
N ASP A 428 22.05 -49.99 -4.82
CA ASP A 428 22.31 -50.61 -3.52
C ASP A 428 21.32 -50.10 -2.45
N GLU A 429 20.99 -51.03 -1.56
CA GLU A 429 19.92 -51.12 -0.53
C GLU A 429 19.76 -49.98 0.49
#